data_AF-A0A0L0LDC7-F1
#
_entry.id   AF-A0A0L0LDC7-F1
#
_cell.length_a   1.000
_cell.length_b   1.000
_cell.length_c   1.000
_cell.angle_alpha   90.00
_cell.angle_beta   90.00
_cell.angle_gamma   90.00
#
_symmetry.space_group_name_H-M   'P 1'
#
loop_
_entity.id
_entity.type
_entity.pdbx_description
1 polymer ?
#
loop_
_entity_poly.entity_id
_entity_poly.type
_entity_poly.pdbx_seq_one_letter_code
_entity_poly.pdbx_strand_id
1 'polypeptide(L)'
;MNKTHAKYERTLVIIKPDGIQRSLIGEVIKRYERTGLKLVGIKMVVPTQEMVEAHYTLDPEWKKKTGEKNLQAYRDKGLTPPHDDPIKQSDMILMKLKKYFASGPVIAMVWQGAHAVSIVRKITGGTEPMLSDVGTIRGDYVIDSYKVADDDVRAIRNIVHASGTIAEAKLEIDYWFKKEELVDYRLLVDAMLYDTDIDDILE
;
A
#
# COMPACT_ATOMS: atom_id res chain seq x y z
N MET A 1 -0.42 13.45 -25.76
CA MET A 1 -0.74 12.10 -25.23
C MET A 1 -1.92 12.22 -24.28
N ASN A 2 -2.93 11.35 -24.43
CA ASN A 2 -4.10 11.37 -23.58
C ASN A 2 -3.76 10.80 -22.19
N LYS A 3 -3.62 11.68 -21.17
CA LYS A 3 -3.31 11.30 -19.79
C LYS A 3 -4.46 10.55 -19.09
N THR A 4 -5.61 10.35 -19.75
CA THR A 4 -6.72 9.54 -19.22
C THR A 4 -6.56 8.04 -19.50
N HIS A 5 -5.57 7.63 -20.30
CA HIS A 5 -5.32 6.21 -20.56
C HIS A 5 -4.86 5.50 -19.27
N ALA A 6 -5.39 4.29 -19.01
CA ALA A 6 -5.10 3.53 -17.79
C ALA A 6 -3.60 3.29 -17.55
N LYS A 7 -2.78 3.23 -18.62
CA LYS A 7 -1.31 3.10 -18.53
C LYS A 7 -0.59 4.21 -17.74
N TYR A 8 -1.24 5.36 -17.54
CA TYR A 8 -0.71 6.47 -16.76
C TYR A 8 -1.23 6.48 -15.31
N GLU A 9 -2.06 5.51 -14.91
CA GLU A 9 -2.50 5.36 -13.52
C GLU A 9 -1.28 5.15 -12.62
N ARG A 10 -1.25 5.85 -11.48
CA ARG A 10 -0.21 5.77 -10.46
C ARG A 10 -0.80 5.34 -9.13
N THR A 11 -0.01 4.62 -8.34
CA THR A 11 -0.36 4.21 -6.97
C THR A 11 0.81 4.40 -6.03
N LEU A 12 0.53 4.75 -4.78
CA LEU A 12 1.54 4.81 -3.72
C LEU A 12 1.69 3.42 -3.09
N VAL A 13 2.93 3.01 -2.89
CA VAL A 13 3.30 1.83 -2.11
C VAL A 13 4.32 2.25 -1.06
N ILE A 14 4.16 1.79 0.19
CA ILE A 14 5.14 2.03 1.25
C ILE A 14 5.57 0.70 1.86
N ILE A 15 6.85 0.39 1.80
CA ILE A 15 7.45 -0.70 2.57
C ILE A 15 7.64 -0.21 4.00
N LYS A 16 6.94 -0.86 4.93
CA LYS A 16 6.92 -0.56 6.36
C LYS A 16 8.21 -1.07 7.05
N PRO A 17 8.48 -0.67 8.30
CA PRO A 17 9.75 -0.98 8.95
C PRO A 17 10.06 -2.47 9.04
N ASP A 18 9.06 -3.33 9.27
CA ASP A 18 9.22 -4.79 9.30
C ASP A 18 9.68 -5.36 7.95
N GLY A 19 9.23 -4.82 6.82
CA GLY A 19 9.70 -5.23 5.49
C GLY A 19 11.18 -4.89 5.29
N ILE A 20 11.61 -3.71 5.76
CA ILE A 20 13.01 -3.29 5.68
C ILE A 20 13.89 -4.11 6.61
N GLN A 21 13.51 -4.27 7.88
CA GLN A 21 14.29 -5.00 8.89
C GLN A 21 14.44 -6.50 8.56
N ARG A 22 13.60 -7.02 7.66
CA ARG A 22 13.66 -8.41 7.18
C ARG A 22 14.31 -8.53 5.80
N SER A 23 14.95 -7.48 5.30
CA SER A 23 15.64 -7.45 4.00
C SER A 23 14.72 -7.77 2.81
N LEU A 24 13.44 -7.38 2.86
CA LEU A 24 12.44 -7.68 1.82
C LEU A 24 12.27 -6.58 0.76
N ILE A 25 13.12 -5.55 0.77
CA ILE A 25 13.02 -4.41 -0.17
C ILE A 25 13.07 -4.88 -1.62
N GLY A 26 14.12 -5.64 -1.98
CA GLY A 26 14.29 -6.16 -3.33
C GLY A 26 13.19 -7.13 -3.73
N GLU A 27 12.72 -7.99 -2.79
CA GLU A 27 11.62 -8.91 -3.04
C GLU A 27 10.32 -8.17 -3.39
N VAL A 28 9.96 -7.15 -2.61
CA VAL A 28 8.75 -6.33 -2.89
C VAL A 28 8.86 -5.62 -4.24
N ILE A 29 9.98 -4.95 -4.52
CA ILE A 29 10.20 -4.24 -5.79
C ILE A 29 10.09 -5.21 -6.97
N LYS A 30 10.81 -6.34 -6.90
CA LYS A 30 10.82 -7.37 -7.95
C LYS A 30 9.42 -7.90 -8.27
N ARG A 31 8.54 -8.02 -7.26
CA ARG A 31 7.15 -8.50 -7.45
C ARG A 31 6.30 -7.54 -8.28
N TYR A 32 6.55 -6.24 -8.21
CA TYR A 32 5.87 -5.25 -9.02
C TYR A 32 6.54 -5.06 -10.39
N GLU A 33 7.88 -5.01 -10.46
CA GLU A 33 8.60 -4.87 -11.74
C GLU A 33 8.30 -6.01 -12.70
N ARG A 34 8.25 -7.26 -12.21
CA ARG A 34 8.00 -8.44 -13.05
C ARG A 34 6.64 -8.44 -13.75
N THR A 35 5.71 -7.57 -13.35
CA THR A 35 4.40 -7.42 -14.02
C THR A 35 4.39 -6.30 -15.05
N GLY A 36 5.52 -5.63 -15.27
CA GLY A 36 5.63 -4.47 -16.16
C GLY A 36 5.18 -3.14 -15.53
N LEU A 37 5.01 -3.09 -14.20
CA LEU A 37 4.80 -1.80 -13.52
C LEU A 37 6.10 -1.00 -13.52
N LYS A 38 5.97 0.31 -13.75
CA LYS A 38 7.10 1.25 -13.83
C LYS A 38 7.27 2.03 -12.53
N LEU A 39 8.45 1.98 -11.93
CA LEU A 39 8.79 2.75 -10.73
C LEU A 39 9.15 4.19 -11.12
N VAL A 40 8.29 5.15 -10.80
CA VAL A 40 8.47 6.57 -11.21
C VAL A 40 8.92 7.48 -10.07
N GLY A 41 8.99 6.97 -8.84
CA GLY A 41 9.52 7.70 -7.68
C GLY A 41 9.80 6.75 -6.53
N ILE A 42 10.89 6.99 -5.79
CA ILE A 42 11.29 6.19 -4.63
C ILE A 42 12.08 7.06 -3.64
N LYS A 43 11.80 6.91 -2.34
CA LYS A 43 12.63 7.50 -1.28
C LYS A 43 12.52 6.73 0.03
N MET A 44 13.62 6.73 0.78
CA MET A 44 13.69 6.19 2.13
C MET A 44 13.61 7.34 3.14
N VAL A 45 12.70 7.24 4.11
CA VAL A 45 12.50 8.26 5.15
C VAL A 45 12.19 7.60 6.48
N VAL A 46 12.44 8.30 7.59
CA VAL A 46 11.90 7.93 8.91
C VAL A 46 10.71 8.86 9.18
N PRO A 47 9.45 8.39 9.04
CA PRO A 47 8.29 9.26 9.14
C PRO A 47 8.00 9.61 10.60
N THR A 48 7.58 10.85 10.86
CA THR A 48 7.09 11.23 12.20
C THR A 48 5.67 10.69 12.42
N GLN A 49 5.23 10.65 13.68
CA GLN A 49 3.88 10.21 14.00
C GLN A 49 2.81 11.14 13.40
N GLU A 50 3.08 12.44 13.31
CA GLU A 50 2.20 13.44 12.69
C GLU A 50 2.09 13.20 11.19
N MET A 51 3.20 12.83 10.55
CA MET A 51 3.21 12.49 9.12
C MET A 51 2.35 11.26 8.83
N VAL A 52 2.46 10.23 9.67
CA VAL A 52 1.66 9.01 9.55
C VAL A 52 0.18 9.29 9.82
N GLU A 53 -0.12 10.12 10.81
CA GLU A 53 -1.50 10.54 11.10
C GLU A 53 -2.13 11.23 9.90
N ALA A 54 -1.46 12.24 9.37
CA ALA A 54 -1.93 12.97 8.20
C ALA A 54 -2.15 12.05 7.00
N HIS A 55 -1.23 11.11 6.73
CA HIS A 55 -1.39 10.11 5.66
C HIS A 55 -2.69 9.30 5.77
N TYR A 56 -3.03 8.81 6.97
CA TYR A 56 -4.26 8.03 7.17
C TYR A 56 -5.52 8.89 7.20
N THR A 57 -5.42 10.18 7.49
CA THR A 57 -6.58 11.09 7.59
C THR A 57 -6.71 12.06 6.41
N LEU A 58 -6.06 11.78 5.26
CA LEU A 58 -6.24 12.57 4.03
C LEU A 58 -7.69 12.53 3.54
N ASP A 59 -8.38 11.39 3.70
CA ASP A 59 -9.82 11.28 3.56
C ASP A 59 -10.50 11.64 4.90
N PRO A 60 -11.30 12.72 4.97
CA PRO A 60 -12.03 13.08 6.19
C PRO A 60 -12.92 11.96 6.74
N GLU A 61 -13.41 11.07 5.87
CA GLU A 61 -14.28 9.96 6.25
C GLU A 61 -13.50 8.72 6.69
N TRP A 62 -12.16 8.73 6.64
CA TRP A 62 -11.35 7.54 6.92
C TRP A 62 -11.60 6.97 8.31
N LYS A 63 -11.69 7.84 9.33
CA LYS A 63 -11.93 7.43 10.72
C LYS A 63 -13.24 6.68 10.85
N LYS A 64 -14.31 7.24 10.27
CA LYS A 64 -15.64 6.63 10.27
C LYS A 64 -15.64 5.28 9.54
N LYS A 65 -15.16 5.25 8.29
CA LYS A 65 -15.12 4.04 7.46
C LYS A 65 -14.31 2.91 8.10
N THR A 66 -13.13 3.24 8.64
CA THR A 66 -12.23 2.26 9.27
C THR A 66 -12.80 1.75 10.58
N GLY A 67 -13.36 2.64 11.40
CA GLY A 67 -14.03 2.28 12.65
C GLY A 67 -15.23 1.35 12.43
N GLU A 68 -16.13 1.71 11.51
CA GLU A 68 -17.31 0.89 11.17
C GLU A 68 -16.91 -0.48 10.64
N LYS A 69 -15.93 -0.53 9.72
CA LYS A 69 -15.40 -1.79 9.18
C LYS A 69 -14.78 -2.66 10.27
N ASN A 70 -14.02 -2.07 11.19
CA ASN A 70 -13.41 -2.80 12.28
C ASN A 70 -14.48 -3.36 13.23
N LEU A 71 -15.47 -2.56 13.61
CA LEU A 71 -16.59 -2.99 14.43
C LEU A 71 -17.37 -4.14 13.79
N GLN A 72 -17.63 -4.05 12.48
CA GLN A 72 -18.28 -5.12 11.75
C GLN A 72 -17.44 -6.40 11.78
N ALA A 73 -16.12 -6.31 11.60
CA ALA A 73 -15.23 -7.47 11.68
C ALA A 73 -15.22 -8.13 13.07
N TYR A 74 -15.38 -7.37 14.16
CA TYR A 74 -15.58 -7.93 15.50
C TYR A 74 -16.91 -8.68 15.60
N ARG A 75 -18.01 -8.09 15.08
CA ARG A 75 -19.34 -8.72 15.07
C ARG A 75 -19.37 -10.02 14.27
N ASP A 76 -18.76 -10.03 13.08
CA ASP A 76 -18.70 -11.21 12.21
C ASP A 76 -17.94 -12.37 12.86
N LYS A 77 -16.99 -12.07 13.75
CA LYS A 77 -16.22 -13.04 14.52
C LYS A 77 -16.87 -13.44 15.85
N GLY A 78 -18.02 -12.85 16.19
CA GLY A 78 -18.67 -13.04 17.49
C GLY A 78 -17.85 -12.51 18.68
N LEU A 79 -16.96 -11.54 18.43
CA LEU A 79 -16.09 -10.94 19.45
C LEU A 79 -16.64 -9.58 19.90
N THR A 80 -16.38 -9.22 21.16
CA THR A 80 -16.72 -7.90 21.69
C THR A 80 -15.61 -6.90 21.33
N PRO A 81 -15.93 -5.80 20.61
CA PRO A 81 -14.95 -4.77 20.32
C PRO A 81 -14.55 -4.01 21.61
N PRO A 82 -13.33 -3.46 21.69
CA PRO A 82 -12.91 -2.66 22.85
C PRO A 82 -13.80 -1.44 23.17
N HIS A 83 -14.43 -0.89 22.13
CA HIS A 83 -15.31 0.27 22.16
C HIS A 83 -16.42 0.11 21.12
N ASP A 84 -17.62 0.58 21.41
CA ASP A 84 -18.76 0.55 20.46
C ASP A 84 -18.81 1.79 19.55
N ASP A 85 -17.93 2.76 19.77
CA ASP A 85 -17.83 4.00 18.99
C ASP A 85 -16.82 3.85 17.84
N PRO A 86 -17.25 3.98 16.56
CA PRO A 86 -16.36 3.89 15.41
C PRO A 86 -15.16 4.85 15.47
N ILE A 87 -15.35 6.06 16.00
CA ILE A 87 -14.28 7.06 16.05
C ILE A 87 -13.21 6.63 17.04
N LYS A 88 -13.61 6.24 18.27
CA LYS A 88 -12.66 5.73 19.27
C LYS A 88 -11.91 4.49 18.79
N GLN A 89 -12.58 3.61 18.04
CA GLN A 89 -11.92 2.47 17.41
C GLN A 89 -10.86 2.89 16.40
N SER A 90 -11.21 3.82 15.52
CA SER A 90 -10.27 4.34 14.53
C SER A 90 -9.08 5.06 15.16
N ASP A 91 -9.27 5.77 16.27
CA ASP A 91 -8.20 6.45 17.02
C ASP A 91 -7.21 5.45 17.63
N MET A 92 -7.70 4.33 18.16
CA MET A 92 -6.84 3.23 18.63
C MET A 92 -6.03 2.60 17.50
N ILE A 93 -6.68 2.31 16.36
CA ILE A 93 -6.02 1.77 15.17
C ILE A 93 -4.93 2.73 14.68
N LEU A 94 -5.27 4.02 14.59
CA LEU A 94 -4.37 5.07 14.16
C LEU A 94 -3.17 5.20 15.11
N MET A 95 -3.38 5.15 16.43
CA MET A 95 -2.30 5.17 17.42
C MET A 95 -1.33 4.00 17.23
N LYS A 96 -1.85 2.79 17.00
CA LYS A 96 -1.05 1.60 16.70
C LYS A 96 -0.27 1.76 15.38
N LEU A 97 -0.88 2.31 14.34
CA LEU A 97 -0.24 2.55 13.03
C LEU A 97 0.87 3.59 13.12
N LYS A 98 0.63 4.70 13.83
CA LYS A 98 1.63 5.75 14.10
C LYS A 98 2.88 5.17 14.76
N LYS A 99 2.71 4.39 15.83
CA LYS A 99 3.83 3.71 16.52
C LYS A 99 4.58 2.76 15.60
N TYR A 100 3.87 2.01 14.76
CA TYR A 100 4.47 1.04 13.86
C TYR A 100 5.28 1.71 12.75
N PHE A 101 4.73 2.68 12.02
CA PHE A 101 5.46 3.37 10.96
C PHE A 101 6.63 4.20 11.50
N ALA A 102 6.46 4.87 12.65
CA ALA A 102 7.51 5.69 13.24
C ALA A 102 8.60 4.87 13.98
N SER A 103 8.48 3.54 14.03
CA SER A 103 9.46 2.67 14.70
C SER A 103 10.78 2.50 13.95
N GLY A 104 10.83 2.92 12.68
CA GLY A 104 12.01 2.77 11.85
C GLY A 104 11.82 3.41 10.46
N PRO A 105 12.78 3.20 9.55
CA PRO A 105 12.66 3.72 8.19
C PRO A 105 11.52 3.03 7.43
N VAL A 106 11.00 3.74 6.44
CA VAL A 106 10.10 3.23 5.41
C VAL A 106 10.63 3.57 4.03
N ILE A 107 10.22 2.83 3.01
CA ILE A 107 10.47 3.18 1.60
C ILE A 107 9.15 3.47 0.94
N ALA A 108 8.91 4.74 0.61
CA ALA A 108 7.79 5.17 -0.20
C ALA A 108 8.16 5.06 -1.68
N MET A 109 7.24 4.54 -2.49
CA MET A 109 7.41 4.29 -3.92
C MET A 109 6.14 4.68 -4.68
N VAL A 110 6.30 5.21 -5.89
CA VAL A 110 5.20 5.46 -6.81
C VAL A 110 5.33 4.54 -8.01
N TRP A 111 4.34 3.68 -8.22
CA TRP A 111 4.27 2.75 -9.34
C TRP A 111 3.26 3.24 -10.38
N GLN A 112 3.62 3.17 -11.65
CA GLN A 112 2.78 3.55 -12.78
C GLN A 112 2.54 2.36 -13.71
N GLY A 113 1.32 2.24 -14.24
CA GLY A 113 0.97 1.25 -15.28
C GLY A 113 -0.53 1.05 -15.40
N ALA A 114 -0.96 0.21 -16.35
CA ALA A 114 -2.39 -0.06 -16.54
C ALA A 114 -3.01 -0.64 -15.27
N HIS A 115 -4.02 0.08 -14.74
CA HIS A 115 -4.75 -0.30 -13.54
C HIS A 115 -3.84 -0.51 -12.30
N ALA A 116 -2.78 0.30 -12.18
CA ALA A 116 -1.73 0.19 -11.17
C ALA A 116 -2.26 -0.05 -9.75
N VAL A 117 -3.28 0.68 -9.30
CA VAL A 117 -3.88 0.52 -7.96
C VAL A 117 -4.39 -0.91 -7.77
N SER A 118 -5.17 -1.40 -8.72
CA SER A 118 -5.77 -2.74 -8.62
C SER A 118 -4.73 -3.86 -8.70
N ILE A 119 -3.75 -3.74 -9.61
CA ILE A 119 -2.70 -4.73 -9.83
C ILE A 119 -1.77 -4.80 -8.61
N VAL A 120 -1.34 -3.65 -8.08
CA VAL A 120 -0.52 -3.60 -6.86
C VAL A 120 -1.25 -4.23 -5.68
N ARG A 121 -2.55 -3.93 -5.48
CA ARG A 121 -3.33 -4.55 -4.40
C ARG A 121 -3.44 -6.07 -4.57
N LYS A 122 -3.66 -6.55 -5.80
CA LYS A 122 -3.69 -7.99 -6.12
C LYS A 122 -2.37 -8.68 -5.79
N ILE A 123 -1.24 -8.10 -6.17
CA ILE A 123 0.11 -8.64 -5.88
C ILE A 123 0.41 -8.60 -4.38
N THR A 124 -0.04 -7.55 -3.69
CA THR A 124 0.24 -7.33 -2.27
C THR A 124 -0.51 -8.30 -1.37
N GLY A 125 -1.76 -8.62 -1.70
CA GLY A 125 -2.64 -9.47 -0.88
C GLY A 125 -3.53 -8.68 0.09
N GLY A 126 -4.46 -9.38 0.75
CA GLY A 126 -5.42 -8.81 1.70
C GLY A 126 -4.76 -8.20 2.93
N THR A 127 -5.48 -7.40 3.74
CA THR A 127 -4.86 -6.71 4.89
C THR A 127 -4.30 -7.68 5.94
N GLU A 128 -5.01 -8.80 6.17
CA GLU A 128 -4.59 -9.88 7.06
C GLU A 128 -3.73 -10.90 6.31
N PRO A 129 -2.44 -11.06 6.66
CA PRO A 129 -1.57 -12.01 5.98
C PRO A 129 -2.01 -13.47 6.10
N MET A 130 -2.51 -13.88 7.27
CA MET A 130 -3.05 -15.23 7.48
C MET A 130 -4.13 -15.64 6.46
N LEU A 131 -4.91 -14.69 5.95
CA LEU A 131 -5.97 -14.92 4.96
C LEU A 131 -5.56 -14.54 3.53
N SER A 132 -4.30 -14.12 3.33
CA SER A 132 -3.81 -13.73 2.01
C SER A 132 -3.36 -14.96 1.23
N ASP A 133 -3.75 -15.04 -0.05
CA ASP A 133 -3.41 -16.19 -0.90
C ASP A 133 -1.90 -16.36 -1.08
N VAL A 134 -1.48 -17.62 -1.28
CA VAL A 134 -0.13 -17.99 -1.68
C VAL A 134 0.22 -17.30 -3.01
N GLY A 135 1.44 -16.77 -3.10
CA GLY A 135 1.92 -15.98 -4.23
C GLY A 135 1.74 -14.47 -4.07
N THR A 136 1.00 -14.01 -3.06
CA THR A 136 0.94 -12.59 -2.68
C THR A 136 2.10 -12.23 -1.76
N ILE A 137 2.50 -10.95 -1.73
CA ILE A 137 3.57 -10.48 -0.83
C ILE A 137 3.23 -10.82 0.63
N ARG A 138 1.99 -10.58 1.06
CA ARG A 138 1.60 -10.85 2.46
C ARG A 138 1.51 -12.33 2.76
N GLY A 139 0.95 -13.14 1.85
CA GLY A 139 0.86 -14.60 2.03
C GLY A 139 2.22 -15.30 2.03
N ASP A 140 3.17 -14.83 1.22
CA ASP A 140 4.47 -15.51 1.10
C ASP A 140 5.45 -15.16 2.22
N TYR A 141 5.35 -13.95 2.78
CA TYR A 141 6.36 -13.45 3.71
C TYR A 141 5.83 -13.21 5.14
N VAL A 142 4.54 -13.38 5.44
CA VAL A 142 4.03 -13.04 6.77
C VAL A 142 3.00 -14.05 7.28
N ILE A 143 3.18 -14.46 8.53
CA ILE A 143 2.29 -15.37 9.26
C ILE A 143 1.45 -14.66 10.34
N ASP A 144 1.48 -13.32 10.37
CA ASP A 144 0.74 -12.50 11.34
C ASP A 144 -0.77 -12.52 11.06
N SER A 145 -1.56 -12.26 12.10
CA SER A 145 -3.03 -12.21 12.03
C SER A 145 -3.58 -11.11 12.91
N TYR A 146 -4.87 -10.77 12.73
CA TYR A 146 -5.52 -9.84 13.65
C TYR A 146 -5.53 -10.35 15.09
N LYS A 147 -5.69 -11.67 15.29
CA LYS A 147 -5.68 -12.28 16.63
C LYS A 147 -4.36 -12.01 17.36
N VAL A 148 -3.23 -12.28 16.71
CA VAL A 148 -1.89 -12.06 17.31
C VAL A 148 -1.65 -10.56 17.51
N ALA A 149 -2.02 -9.72 16.54
CA ALA A 149 -1.86 -8.27 16.66
C ALA A 149 -2.71 -7.67 17.80
N ASP A 150 -3.92 -8.18 18.02
CA ASP A 150 -4.82 -7.74 19.09
C ASP A 150 -4.32 -8.21 20.46
N ASP A 151 -3.87 -9.47 20.59
CA ASP A 151 -3.25 -9.99 21.83
C ASP A 151 -2.01 -9.18 22.24
N ASP A 152 -1.19 -8.80 21.27
CA ASP A 152 0.03 -8.01 21.46
C ASP A 152 -0.24 -6.49 21.52
N VAL A 153 -1.50 -6.05 21.40
CA VAL A 153 -1.92 -4.64 21.41
C VAL A 153 -1.12 -3.77 20.42
N ARG A 154 -0.88 -4.29 19.21
CA ARG A 154 -0.12 -3.63 18.13
C ARG A 154 -0.88 -3.59 16.81
N ALA A 155 -0.33 -2.85 15.84
CA ALA A 155 -0.81 -2.94 14.46
C ALA A 155 -0.40 -4.29 13.85
N ILE A 156 -1.21 -4.77 12.90
CA ILE A 156 -0.84 -5.92 12.09
C ILE A 156 0.41 -5.60 11.28
N ARG A 157 1.41 -6.47 11.38
CA ARG A 157 2.65 -6.35 10.62
C ARG A 157 2.42 -7.05 9.30
N ASN A 158 2.34 -6.29 8.22
CA ASN A 158 1.95 -6.82 6.92
C ASN A 158 2.81 -6.27 5.78
N ILE A 159 4.04 -5.85 6.10
CA ILE A 159 5.13 -5.40 5.21
C ILE A 159 4.83 -4.13 4.40
N VAL A 160 3.67 -4.03 3.76
CA VAL A 160 3.39 -3.05 2.71
C VAL A 160 2.09 -2.30 3.00
N HIS A 161 2.10 -0.99 2.81
CA HIS A 161 0.91 -0.19 2.51
C HIS A 161 0.78 -0.03 1.00
N ALA A 162 -0.46 -0.07 0.48
CA ALA A 162 -0.77 0.23 -0.91
C ALA A 162 -2.10 0.99 -0.96
N SER A 163 -2.18 2.05 -1.78
CA SER A 163 -3.39 2.86 -1.91
C SER A 163 -4.61 2.00 -2.27
N GLY A 164 -5.77 2.29 -1.66
CA GLY A 164 -6.98 1.48 -1.82
C GLY A 164 -7.75 1.75 -3.10
N THR A 165 -7.76 3.01 -3.55
CA THR A 165 -8.50 3.51 -4.71
C THR A 165 -7.66 4.52 -5.52
N ILE A 166 -8.09 4.82 -6.75
CA ILE A 166 -7.43 5.84 -7.60
C ILE A 166 -7.47 7.22 -6.95
N ALA A 167 -8.57 7.56 -6.26
CA ALA A 167 -8.73 8.84 -5.58
C ALA A 167 -7.77 8.95 -4.38
N GLU A 168 -7.70 7.91 -3.54
CA GLU A 168 -6.75 7.84 -2.42
C GLU A 168 -5.30 7.88 -2.92
N ALA A 169 -4.98 7.12 -3.97
CA ALA A 169 -3.64 7.10 -4.56
C ALA A 169 -3.16 8.50 -4.95
N LYS A 170 -4.03 9.32 -5.55
CA LYS A 170 -3.69 10.70 -5.91
C LYS A 170 -3.34 11.54 -4.67
N LEU A 171 -4.19 11.52 -3.65
CA LEU A 171 -3.98 12.28 -2.40
C LEU A 171 -2.71 11.82 -1.69
N GLU A 172 -2.49 10.51 -1.62
CA GLU A 172 -1.32 9.90 -1.00
C GLU A 172 -0.03 10.27 -1.76
N ILE A 173 -0.01 10.19 -3.11
CA ILE A 173 1.15 10.59 -3.90
C ILE A 173 1.47 12.06 -3.69
N ASP A 174 0.47 12.95 -3.77
CA ASP A 174 0.64 14.40 -3.58
C ASP A 174 1.15 14.73 -2.16
N TYR A 175 0.78 13.92 -1.16
CA TYR A 175 1.26 14.07 0.21
C TYR A 175 2.72 13.61 0.39
N TRP A 176 3.07 12.46 -0.19
CA TRP A 176 4.39 11.85 0.00
C TRP A 176 5.45 12.38 -0.94
N PHE A 177 5.11 12.87 -2.14
CA PHE A 177 6.08 13.27 -3.17
C PHE A 177 5.78 14.66 -3.74
N LYS A 178 6.84 15.46 -3.89
CA LYS A 178 6.82 16.65 -4.75
C LYS A 178 6.85 16.23 -6.21
N LYS A 179 6.39 17.10 -7.10
CA LYS A 179 6.35 16.81 -8.55
C LYS A 179 7.74 16.54 -9.12
N GLU A 180 8.77 17.20 -8.59
CA GLU A 180 10.16 17.06 -9.06
C GLU A 180 10.81 15.74 -8.59
N GLU A 181 10.21 15.06 -7.61
CA GLU A 181 10.64 13.73 -7.16
C GLU A 181 10.08 12.60 -8.04
N LEU A 182 9.19 12.92 -9.00
CA LEU A 182 8.60 11.96 -9.92
C LEU A 182 9.22 12.10 -11.31
N VAL A 183 9.74 10.99 -11.83
CA VAL A 183 10.48 10.96 -13.09
C VAL A 183 9.62 10.35 -14.18
N ASP A 184 9.40 11.10 -15.26
CA ASP A 184 8.77 10.60 -16.47
C ASP A 184 9.83 10.02 -17.42
N TYR A 185 9.74 8.72 -17.68
CA TYR A 185 10.63 8.00 -18.61
C TYR A 185 9.87 6.85 -19.32
N ARG A 186 10.45 6.31 -20.40
CA ARG A 186 9.90 5.18 -21.17
C ARG A 186 10.67 3.91 -20.85
N LEU A 187 9.96 2.83 -20.53
CA LEU A 187 10.55 1.47 -20.53
C LEU A 187 10.31 0.83 -21.91
N LEU A 188 11.22 -0.02 -22.37
CA LEU A 188 11.00 -0.77 -23.61
C LEU A 188 9.82 -1.76 -23.48
N VAL A 189 9.57 -2.28 -22.27
CA VAL A 189 8.37 -3.08 -22.00
C VAL A 189 7.06 -2.28 -22.18
N ASP A 190 7.09 -0.95 -22.02
CA ASP A 190 5.91 -0.11 -22.29
C ASP A 190 5.52 -0.18 -23.78
N ALA A 191 6.48 -0.35 -24.68
CA ALA A 191 6.22 -0.51 -26.10
C ALA A 191 5.45 -1.80 -26.36
N MET A 192 5.95 -2.92 -25.82
CA MET A 192 5.31 -4.23 -25.93
C MET A 192 3.90 -4.28 -25.34
N LEU A 193 3.63 -3.52 -24.26
CA LEU A 193 2.34 -3.53 -23.58
C LEU A 193 1.33 -2.52 -24.12
N TYR A 194 1.78 -1.41 -24.70
CA TYR A 194 0.90 -0.25 -24.97
C TYR A 194 1.03 0.39 -26.34
N ASP A 195 2.01 0.01 -27.18
CA ASP A 195 2.03 0.46 -28.57
C ASP A 195 0.96 -0.31 -29.36
N THR A 196 0.33 0.36 -30.34
CA THR A 196 -0.80 -0.22 -31.10
C THR A 196 -0.35 -1.37 -31.98
N ASP A 197 0.84 -1.24 -32.53
CA ASP A 197 1.46 -2.17 -33.44
C ASP A 197 2.79 -2.58 -32.82
N ILE A 198 3.04 -3.89 -32.76
CA ILE A 198 4.31 -4.43 -32.33
C ILE A 198 5.10 -4.75 -33.60
N ASP A 199 5.60 -3.69 -34.22
CA ASP A 199 6.37 -3.78 -35.46
C ASP A 199 7.81 -4.28 -35.18
N ASP A 200 8.49 -4.79 -36.21
CA ASP A 200 9.91 -5.17 -36.18
C ASP A 200 10.31 -6.24 -35.14
N ILE A 201 9.39 -7.14 -34.75
CA ILE A 201 9.72 -8.30 -33.88
C ILE A 201 10.54 -9.35 -34.65
N LEU A 202 10.29 -9.48 -35.96
CA LEU A 202 10.95 -10.46 -36.82
C LEU A 202 12.19 -9.82 -37.45
N GLU A 203 13.34 -10.47 -37.32
CA GLU A 203 14.58 -10.16 -38.07
C GLU A 203 14.48 -10.55 -39.55
#